data_AF-A0A934ER63-F1
#
_entry.id   AF-A0A934ER63-F1
#
_cell.length_a   1.000
_cell.length_b   1.000
_cell.length_c   1.000
_cell.angle_alpha   90.00
_cell.angle_beta   90.00
_cell.angle_gamma   90.00
#
_symmetry.space_group_name_H-M   'P 1'
#
loop_
_entity.id
_entity.type
_entity.pdbx_description
1 polymer ?
#
loop_
_entity_poly.entity_id
_entity_poly.type
_entity_poly.pdbx_seq_one_letter_code
_entity_poly.pdbx_strand_id
1 'polypeptide(L)'
;MMIPPTTEHLEIALNTSAGQIATAVEVPTGFVPVTAIVPLIRRFGEEAQALEVARSVEAGQPPSCHKGCAACCRMLVPLSAPEAFALGEWVRSRPTDQQERIAARLVETKSRLLSQGLWARLSELCNAPEQPSDDALEVVNREYYALRLPCPFLEEEVCTIYEARPAACRELLVSSPPECCDDLINNPVDPISVPILVSTVLGLLWQELTKSPTRLIPLPVALDWANGHEQENQQTWKGVELLDRALDKTWRFLSQSMSRSGQDSVN
;
A
#
# COMPACT_ATOMS: atom_id res chain seq x y z
N MET A 1 4.15 -23.81 -24.51
CA MET A 1 4.06 -22.55 -25.27
C MET A 1 2.83 -21.82 -24.73
N MET A 2 2.99 -20.89 -23.78
CA MET A 2 1.86 -20.15 -23.20
C MET A 2 1.45 -19.07 -24.20
N ILE A 3 0.21 -19.12 -24.68
CA ILE A 3 -0.39 -18.06 -25.49
C ILE A 3 -0.44 -16.83 -24.58
N PRO A 4 0.13 -15.67 -24.98
CA PRO A 4 0.01 -14.47 -24.18
C PRO A 4 -1.47 -14.17 -23.96
N PRO A 5 -1.88 -13.86 -22.71
CA PRO A 5 -3.28 -13.57 -22.42
C PRO A 5 -3.74 -12.44 -23.33
N THR A 6 -4.91 -12.61 -23.96
CA THR A 6 -5.51 -11.54 -24.76
C THR A 6 -5.72 -10.34 -23.85
N THR A 7 -5.19 -9.18 -24.26
CA THR A 7 -5.35 -7.92 -23.55
C THR A 7 -6.29 -6.99 -24.31
N GLU A 8 -7.00 -6.15 -23.57
CA GLU A 8 -7.78 -5.04 -24.11
C GLU A 8 -7.10 -3.73 -23.71
N HIS A 9 -7.05 -2.77 -24.64
CA HIS A 9 -6.54 -1.43 -24.39
C HIS A 9 -7.71 -0.52 -24.03
N LEU A 10 -7.69 0.03 -22.82
CA LEU A 10 -8.70 0.96 -22.34
C LEU A 10 -8.07 2.32 -22.07
N GLU A 11 -8.73 3.38 -22.51
CA GLU A 11 -8.39 4.75 -22.12
C GLU A 11 -9.18 5.12 -20.87
N ILE A 12 -8.47 5.50 -19.80
CA ILE A 12 -9.08 5.85 -18.52
C ILE A 12 -8.68 7.28 -18.18
N ALA A 13 -9.68 8.08 -17.83
CA ALA A 13 -9.51 9.43 -17.33
C ALA A 13 -10.06 9.54 -15.89
N LEU A 14 -9.22 9.97 -14.95
CA LEU A 14 -9.58 10.21 -13.55
C LEU A 14 -9.34 11.68 -13.21
N ASN A 15 -10.37 12.34 -12.67
CA ASN A 15 -10.23 13.71 -12.17
C ASN A 15 -9.86 13.68 -10.69
N THR A 16 -8.81 14.43 -10.32
CA THR A 16 -8.32 14.60 -8.95
C THR A 16 -8.41 16.07 -8.55
N SER A 17 -8.17 16.36 -7.27
CA SER A 17 -8.06 17.73 -6.73
C SER A 17 -6.92 18.54 -7.34
N ALA A 18 -5.85 17.91 -7.84
CA ALA A 18 -4.69 18.58 -8.42
C ALA A 18 -4.61 18.50 -9.95
N GLY A 19 -5.55 17.82 -10.61
CA GLY A 19 -5.59 17.72 -12.07
C GLY A 19 -6.20 16.42 -12.59
N GLN A 20 -6.10 16.22 -13.90
CA GLN A 20 -6.62 15.02 -14.57
C GLN A 20 -5.49 14.03 -14.87
N ILE A 21 -5.74 12.78 -14.56
CA ILE A 21 -4.96 11.63 -15.02
C ILE A 21 -5.63 11.11 -16.28
N ALA A 22 -4.88 10.95 -17.36
CA ALA A 22 -5.36 10.30 -18.58
C ALA A 22 -4.31 9.29 -19.03
N THR A 23 -4.63 8.00 -18.98
CA THR A 23 -3.72 6.95 -19.40
C THR A 23 -4.42 5.80 -20.10
N ALA A 24 -3.75 5.25 -21.11
CA ALA A 24 -4.06 3.93 -21.63
C ALA A 24 -3.57 2.86 -20.65
N VAL A 25 -4.40 1.82 -20.46
CA VAL A 25 -4.04 0.62 -19.69
C VAL A 25 -4.29 -0.62 -20.52
N GLU A 26 -3.43 -1.62 -20.33
CA GLU A 26 -3.62 -2.96 -20.86
C GLU A 26 -4.25 -3.84 -19.78
N VAL A 27 -5.37 -4.47 -20.11
CA VAL A 27 -6.14 -5.25 -19.15
C VAL A 27 -6.32 -6.66 -19.68
N PRO A 28 -6.01 -7.70 -18.88
CA PRO A 28 -6.28 -9.07 -19.27
C PRO A 28 -7.79 -9.28 -19.50
N THR A 29 -8.19 -9.83 -20.65
CA THR A 29 -9.60 -10.18 -20.89
C THR A 29 -9.96 -11.55 -20.32
N GLY A 30 -8.95 -12.37 -20.03
CA GLY A 30 -9.08 -13.68 -19.39
C GLY A 30 -9.29 -13.62 -17.88
N PHE A 31 -9.40 -14.81 -17.28
CA PHE A 31 -9.44 -14.97 -15.83
C PHE A 31 -8.03 -14.85 -15.25
N VAL A 32 -7.84 -13.92 -14.32
CA VAL A 32 -6.56 -13.60 -13.68
C VAL A 32 -6.73 -13.52 -12.15
N PRO A 33 -5.67 -13.77 -11.37
CA PRO A 33 -5.72 -13.54 -9.92
C PRO A 33 -5.90 -12.06 -9.61
N VAL A 34 -6.35 -11.75 -8.40
CA VAL A 34 -6.52 -10.36 -7.96
C VAL A 34 -5.20 -9.58 -8.01
N THR A 35 -4.06 -10.25 -7.85
CA THR A 35 -2.72 -9.63 -7.90
C THR A 35 -2.43 -8.98 -9.25
N ALA A 36 -3.09 -9.41 -10.34
CA ALA A 36 -2.91 -8.85 -11.67
C ALA A 36 -3.36 -7.38 -11.78
N ILE A 37 -4.30 -6.92 -10.94
CA ILE A 37 -4.77 -5.53 -10.97
C ILE A 37 -3.95 -4.59 -10.07
N VAL A 38 -3.18 -5.14 -9.13
CA VAL A 38 -2.42 -4.34 -8.14
C VAL A 38 -1.49 -3.31 -8.78
N PRO A 39 -0.66 -3.66 -9.79
CA PRO A 39 0.21 -2.67 -10.42
C PRO A 39 -0.56 -1.53 -11.10
N LEU A 40 -1.73 -1.83 -11.66
CA LEU A 40 -2.56 -0.86 -12.37
C LEU A 40 -3.19 0.14 -11.40
N ILE A 41 -3.81 -0.32 -10.32
CA ILE A 41 -4.41 0.59 -9.32
C ILE A 41 -3.33 1.41 -8.62
N ARG A 42 -2.17 0.79 -8.33
CA ARG A 42 -1.02 1.51 -7.77
C ARG A 42 -0.53 2.61 -8.70
N ARG A 43 -0.48 2.36 -10.01
CA ARG A 43 -0.12 3.37 -11.01
C ARG A 43 -1.06 4.58 -10.97
N PHE A 44 -2.37 4.38 -10.84
CA PHE A 44 -3.31 5.51 -10.66
C PHE A 44 -3.03 6.31 -9.40
N GLY A 45 -2.77 5.63 -8.27
CA GLY A 45 -2.37 6.31 -7.03
C GLY A 45 -1.08 7.12 -7.20
N GLU A 46 -0.08 6.56 -7.87
CA GLU A 46 1.20 7.24 -8.16
C GLU A 46 1.03 8.45 -9.07
N GLU A 47 0.25 8.33 -10.15
CA GLU A 47 -0.04 9.45 -11.06
C GLU A 47 -0.83 10.55 -10.34
N ALA A 48 -1.79 10.18 -9.48
CA ALA A 48 -2.54 11.13 -8.67
C ALA A 48 -1.64 11.84 -7.63
N GLN A 49 -0.77 11.09 -6.96
CA GLN A 49 0.19 11.63 -6.00
C GLN A 49 1.20 12.55 -6.68
N ALA A 50 1.62 12.25 -7.90
CA ALA A 50 2.53 13.08 -8.67
C ALA A 50 1.94 14.48 -8.97
N LEU A 51 0.62 14.56 -9.23
CA LEU A 51 -0.07 15.84 -9.40
C LEU A 51 -0.06 16.66 -8.10
N GLU A 52 -0.33 16.04 -6.95
CA GLU A 52 -0.28 16.71 -5.65
C GLU A 52 1.15 17.14 -5.28
N VAL A 53 2.17 16.33 -5.62
CA VAL A 53 3.58 16.70 -5.46
C VAL A 53 3.91 17.91 -6.33
N ALA A 54 3.50 17.94 -7.60
CA ALA A 54 3.72 19.07 -8.49
C ALA A 54 3.07 20.36 -7.92
N ARG A 55 1.81 20.26 -7.46
CA ARG A 55 1.10 21.37 -6.80
C ARG A 55 1.83 21.87 -5.55
N SER A 56 2.34 20.94 -4.73
CA SER A 56 3.12 21.25 -3.52
C SER A 56 4.42 21.98 -3.85
N VAL A 57 5.13 21.55 -4.90
CA VAL A 57 6.35 22.22 -5.39
C VAL A 57 6.05 23.63 -5.91
N GLU A 58 4.97 23.80 -6.68
CA GLU A 58 4.52 25.12 -7.16
C GLU A 58 4.15 26.07 -6.01
N ALA A 59 3.62 25.54 -4.92
CA ALA A 59 3.36 26.27 -3.69
C ALA A 59 4.62 26.57 -2.86
N GLY A 60 5.81 26.19 -3.32
CA GLY A 60 7.08 26.39 -2.59
C GLY A 60 7.30 25.41 -1.42
N GLN A 61 6.55 24.32 -1.40
CA GLN A 61 6.57 23.29 -0.35
C GLN A 61 6.95 21.93 -0.96
N PRO A 62 8.18 21.76 -1.48
CA PRO A 62 8.59 20.50 -2.10
C PRO A 62 8.60 19.35 -1.08
N PRO A 63 8.45 18.09 -1.51
CA PRO A 63 8.60 16.95 -0.62
C PRO A 63 10.00 16.91 0.01
N SER A 64 10.07 16.66 1.31
CA SER A 64 11.32 16.40 2.04
C SER A 64 11.83 14.98 1.84
N CYS A 65 10.98 14.08 1.36
CA CYS A 65 11.32 12.68 1.13
C CYS A 65 12.31 12.53 -0.03
N HIS A 66 13.41 11.81 0.20
CA HIS A 66 14.40 11.49 -0.82
C HIS A 66 14.88 10.04 -0.66
N LYS A 67 15.62 9.52 -1.66
CA LYS A 67 16.27 8.21 -1.55
C LYS A 67 17.22 8.21 -0.34
N GLY A 68 17.09 7.21 0.53
CA GLY A 68 17.82 7.14 1.81
C GLY A 68 17.06 7.71 3.01
N CYS A 69 15.93 8.40 2.79
CA CYS A 69 15.00 8.69 3.88
C CYS A 69 14.21 7.42 4.23
N ALA A 70 14.23 7.06 5.52
CA ALA A 70 13.70 5.79 6.02
C ALA A 70 12.98 5.92 7.37
N ALA A 71 12.53 7.14 7.70
CA ALA A 71 11.68 7.38 8.87
C ALA A 71 10.39 6.54 8.80
N CYS A 72 9.71 6.56 7.65
CA CYS A 72 8.50 5.77 7.43
C CYS A 72 8.75 4.26 7.38
N CYS A 73 9.98 3.84 7.07
CA CYS A 73 10.38 2.43 7.04
C CYS A 73 10.49 1.81 8.45
N ARG A 74 10.19 2.56 9.50
CA ARG A 74 10.11 2.10 10.89
C ARG A 74 8.68 2.18 11.43
N MET A 75 7.69 2.47 10.58
CA MET A 75 6.27 2.48 10.93
C MET A 75 5.59 1.15 10.61
N LEU A 76 4.41 0.94 11.19
CA LEU A 76 3.56 -0.21 10.89
C LEU A 76 2.82 0.02 9.58
N VAL A 77 3.46 -0.31 8.45
CA VAL A 77 2.87 -0.15 7.12
C VAL A 77 1.73 -1.16 6.92
N PRO A 78 0.49 -0.72 6.63
CA PRO A 78 -0.61 -1.62 6.30
C PRO A 78 -0.60 -1.99 4.81
N LEU A 79 -0.91 -3.24 4.51
CA LEU A 79 -1.16 -3.76 3.16
C LEU A 79 -2.60 -4.25 3.05
N SER A 80 -3.18 -4.16 1.86
CA SER A 80 -4.36 -4.96 1.52
C SER A 80 -3.99 -6.42 1.25
N ALA A 81 -4.99 -7.32 1.29
CA ALA A 81 -4.79 -8.72 0.91
C ALA A 81 -4.19 -8.88 -0.51
N PRO A 82 -4.70 -8.20 -1.57
CA PRO A 82 -4.07 -8.23 -2.88
C PRO A 82 -2.61 -7.78 -2.89
N GLU A 83 -2.25 -6.75 -2.12
CA GLU A 83 -0.84 -6.29 -2.01
C GLU A 83 0.04 -7.30 -1.28
N ALA A 84 -0.46 -7.94 -0.22
CA ALA A 84 0.29 -8.96 0.51
C ALA A 84 0.59 -10.17 -0.39
N PHE A 85 -0.39 -10.62 -1.17
CA PHE A 85 -0.20 -11.68 -2.16
C PHE A 85 0.79 -11.26 -3.27
N ALA A 86 0.62 -10.06 -3.84
CA ALA A 86 1.50 -9.56 -4.88
C ALA A 86 2.95 -9.40 -4.37
N LEU A 87 3.14 -8.99 -3.11
CA LEU A 87 4.46 -8.91 -2.49
C LEU A 87 5.08 -10.31 -2.32
N GLY A 88 4.30 -11.31 -1.90
CA GLY A 88 4.74 -12.70 -1.81
C GLY A 88 5.16 -13.29 -3.17
N GLU A 89 4.38 -13.04 -4.21
CA GLU A 89 4.72 -13.40 -5.60
C GLU A 89 6.00 -12.70 -6.06
N TRP A 90 6.14 -11.41 -5.76
CA TRP A 90 7.34 -10.66 -6.09
C TRP A 90 8.58 -11.25 -5.43
N VAL A 91 8.52 -11.55 -4.12
CA VAL A 91 9.64 -12.16 -3.37
C VAL A 91 10.00 -13.52 -3.98
N ARG A 92 9.01 -14.39 -4.24
CA ARG A 92 9.24 -15.71 -4.86
C ARG A 92 9.86 -15.63 -6.26
N SER A 93 9.62 -14.53 -6.99
CA SER A 93 10.20 -14.31 -8.31
C SER A 93 11.66 -13.81 -8.30
N ARG A 94 12.23 -13.51 -7.12
CA ARG A 94 13.61 -13.02 -7.00
C ARG A 94 14.63 -14.17 -7.08
N PRO A 95 15.90 -13.88 -7.39
CA PRO A 95 17.00 -14.84 -7.20
C PRO A 95 17.07 -15.40 -5.77
N THR A 96 17.49 -16.65 -5.62
CA THR A 96 17.51 -17.37 -4.33
C THR A 96 18.31 -16.64 -3.24
N ASP A 97 19.44 -16.02 -3.59
CA ASP A 97 20.25 -15.20 -2.67
C ASP A 97 19.45 -14.01 -2.11
N GLN A 98 18.66 -13.33 -2.95
CA GLN A 98 17.80 -12.24 -2.50
C GLN A 98 16.66 -12.76 -1.62
N GLN A 99 16.06 -13.90 -1.96
CA GLN A 99 15.03 -14.54 -1.14
C GLN A 99 15.55 -14.88 0.25
N GLU A 100 16.74 -15.49 0.35
CA GLU A 100 17.38 -15.87 1.61
C GLU A 100 17.70 -14.64 2.47
N ARG A 101 18.21 -13.56 1.89
CA ARG A 101 18.47 -12.30 2.61
C ARG A 101 17.20 -11.66 3.17
N ILE A 102 16.12 -11.66 2.38
CA ILE A 102 14.80 -11.19 2.82
C ILE A 102 14.26 -12.08 3.94
N ALA A 103 14.33 -13.39 3.78
CA ALA A 103 13.88 -14.36 4.79
C ALA A 103 14.63 -14.21 6.12
N ALA A 104 15.95 -14.03 6.07
CA ALA A 104 16.76 -13.82 7.27
C ALA A 104 16.32 -12.57 8.06
N ARG A 105 16.10 -11.44 7.37
CA ARG A 105 15.60 -10.21 8.03
C ARG A 105 14.19 -10.37 8.57
N LEU A 106 13.30 -11.06 7.86
CA LEU A 106 11.94 -11.36 8.35
C LEU A 106 11.97 -12.21 9.62
N VAL A 107 12.85 -13.23 9.68
CA VAL A 107 13.05 -14.05 10.88
C VAL A 107 13.55 -13.21 12.05
N GLU A 108 14.48 -12.29 11.80
CA GLU A 108 14.96 -11.36 12.83
C GLU A 108 13.82 -10.45 13.33
N THR A 109 13.09 -9.79 12.43
CA THR A 109 11.94 -8.95 12.78
C THR A 109 10.90 -9.75 13.58
N LYS A 110 10.56 -10.97 13.14
CA LYS A 110 9.65 -11.87 13.84
C LYS A 110 10.13 -12.22 15.24
N SER A 111 11.41 -12.56 15.41
CA SER A 111 12.01 -12.83 16.72
C SER A 111 11.91 -11.63 17.66
N ARG A 112 12.17 -10.41 17.15
CA ARG A 112 12.03 -9.18 17.93
C ARG A 112 10.58 -8.94 18.34
N LEU A 113 9.62 -9.09 17.42
CA LEU A 113 8.20 -8.92 17.72
C LEU A 113 7.66 -9.99 18.69
N LEU A 114 8.14 -11.23 18.61
CA LEU A 114 7.80 -12.30 19.56
C LEU A 114 8.28 -11.96 20.97
N SER A 115 9.50 -11.43 21.11
CA SER A 115 10.06 -11.03 22.42
C SER A 115 9.26 -9.92 23.12
N GLN A 116 8.48 -9.15 22.36
CA GLN A 116 7.63 -8.06 22.85
C GLN A 116 6.15 -8.46 22.94
N GLY A 117 5.79 -9.71 22.60
CA GLY A 117 4.39 -10.14 22.53
C GLY A 117 3.58 -9.53 21.38
N LEU A 118 4.18 -8.69 20.53
CA LEU A 118 3.50 -8.01 19.44
C LEU A 118 3.16 -8.94 18.27
N TRP A 119 3.96 -9.98 18.03
CA TRP A 119 3.73 -10.90 16.91
C TRP A 119 2.35 -11.55 16.96
N ALA A 120 1.95 -12.05 18.14
CA ALA A 120 0.65 -12.70 18.34
C ALA A 120 -0.49 -11.71 18.09
N ARG A 121 -0.40 -10.50 18.65
CA ARG A 121 -1.41 -9.44 18.48
C ARG A 121 -1.56 -9.00 17.02
N LEU A 122 -0.44 -8.80 16.30
CA LEU A 122 -0.46 -8.47 14.88
C LEU A 122 -1.09 -9.60 14.06
N SER A 123 -0.76 -10.85 14.38
CA SER A 123 -1.33 -12.02 13.72
C SER A 123 -2.84 -12.13 13.98
N GLU A 124 -3.30 -11.86 15.21
CA GLU A 124 -4.72 -11.85 15.57
C GLU A 124 -5.48 -10.77 14.81
N LEU A 125 -4.95 -9.54 14.72
CA LEU A 125 -5.55 -8.45 13.94
C LEU A 125 -5.76 -8.85 12.47
N CYS A 126 -4.78 -9.51 11.86
CA CYS A 126 -4.88 -9.96 10.46
C CYS A 126 -5.90 -11.06 10.24
N ASN A 127 -6.21 -11.86 11.27
CA ASN A 127 -7.07 -13.04 11.17
C ASN A 127 -8.45 -12.85 11.86
N ALA A 128 -8.68 -11.72 12.51
CA ALA A 128 -9.93 -11.41 13.21
C ALA A 128 -11.14 -11.49 12.27
N PRO A 129 -12.29 -12.07 12.69
CA PRO A 129 -13.47 -12.17 11.85
C PRO A 129 -14.13 -10.81 11.58
N GLU A 130 -13.90 -9.84 12.46
CA GLU A 130 -14.42 -8.48 12.39
C GLU A 130 -13.27 -7.49 12.26
N GLN A 131 -13.58 -6.30 11.75
CA GLN A 131 -12.58 -5.24 11.70
C GLN A 131 -12.26 -4.75 13.11
N PRO A 132 -10.98 -4.67 13.49
CA PRO A 132 -10.59 -4.07 14.76
C PRO A 132 -10.99 -2.58 14.77
N SER A 133 -11.33 -2.07 15.96
CA SER A 133 -11.60 -0.65 16.13
C SER A 133 -10.32 0.18 15.95
N ASP A 134 -10.49 1.45 15.59
CA ASP A 134 -9.37 2.39 15.43
C ASP A 134 -8.53 2.49 16.71
N ASP A 135 -9.17 2.49 17.89
CA ASP A 135 -8.47 2.51 19.19
C ASP A 135 -7.59 1.26 19.40
N ALA A 136 -8.07 0.08 19.01
CA ALA A 136 -7.31 -1.16 19.15
C ALA A 136 -6.10 -1.18 18.20
N LEU A 137 -6.26 -0.65 16.99
CA LEU A 137 -5.18 -0.49 16.02
C LEU A 137 -4.15 0.53 16.51
N GLU A 138 -4.58 1.66 17.04
CA GLU A 138 -3.70 2.74 17.50
C GLU A 138 -2.74 2.29 18.62
N VAL A 139 -3.24 1.48 19.57
CA VAL A 139 -2.38 0.91 20.62
C VAL A 139 -1.26 0.06 20.02
N VAL A 140 -1.59 -0.84 19.09
CA VAL A 140 -0.59 -1.71 18.44
C VAL A 140 0.36 -0.90 17.55
N ASN A 141 -0.15 0.11 16.84
CA ASN A 141 0.65 1.02 16.04
C ASN A 141 1.71 1.75 16.87
N ARG A 142 1.31 2.31 18.02
CA ARG A 142 2.24 3.02 18.93
C ARG A 142 3.29 2.10 19.51
N GLU A 143 2.89 0.93 19.98
CA GLU A 143 3.83 -0.05 20.53
C GLU A 143 4.84 -0.52 19.47
N TYR A 144 4.39 -0.79 18.24
CA TYR A 144 5.29 -1.14 17.14
C TYR A 144 6.25 0.00 16.80
N TYR A 145 5.73 1.22 16.67
CA TYR A 145 6.53 2.41 16.35
C TYR A 145 7.62 2.66 17.39
N ALA A 146 7.31 2.46 18.68
CA ALA A 146 8.28 2.61 19.77
C ALA A 146 9.49 1.66 19.66
N LEU A 147 9.36 0.51 18.97
CA LEU A 147 10.47 -0.42 18.78
C LEU A 147 11.50 0.07 17.74
N ARG A 148 11.10 1.01 16.86
CA ARG A 148 11.95 1.55 15.78
C ARG A 148 12.63 0.48 14.93
N LEU A 149 11.97 -0.67 14.77
CA LEU A 149 12.50 -1.77 13.97
C LEU A 149 12.59 -1.33 12.50
N PRO A 150 13.74 -1.52 11.83
CA PRO A 150 13.81 -1.29 10.40
C PRO A 150 12.91 -2.27 9.67
N CYS A 151 12.27 -1.81 8.59
CA CYS A 151 11.52 -2.66 7.68
C CYS A 151 12.39 -3.85 7.21
N PRO A 152 11.85 -5.07 7.14
CA PRO A 152 12.57 -6.26 6.65
C PRO A 152 13.14 -6.13 5.23
N PHE A 153 12.67 -5.14 4.46
CA PHE A 153 13.12 -4.85 3.09
C PHE A 153 14.07 -3.66 2.99
N LEU A 154 14.60 -3.18 4.12
CA LEU A 154 15.55 -2.08 4.16
C LEU A 154 16.98 -2.62 4.17
N GLU A 155 17.83 -2.10 3.29
CA GLU A 155 19.28 -2.31 3.27
C GLU A 155 19.97 -0.97 3.17
N GLU A 156 20.79 -0.62 4.16
CA GLU A 156 21.52 0.66 4.20
C GLU A 156 20.58 1.88 4.00
N GLU A 157 19.42 1.86 4.65
CA GLU A 157 18.35 2.88 4.52
C GLU A 157 17.76 3.01 3.09
N VAL A 158 18.02 2.04 2.22
CA VAL A 158 17.44 1.93 0.87
C VAL A 158 16.49 0.73 0.80
N CYS A 159 15.29 0.96 0.26
CA CYS A 159 14.30 -0.09 0.11
C CYS A 159 14.66 -1.02 -1.05
N THR A 160 14.86 -2.31 -0.76
CA THR A 160 15.20 -3.33 -1.76
C THR A 160 14.00 -3.71 -2.64
N ILE A 161 12.79 -3.39 -2.19
CA ILE A 161 11.54 -3.65 -2.90
C ILE A 161 10.97 -2.39 -3.54
N TYR A 162 11.78 -1.39 -3.90
CA TYR A 162 11.29 -0.07 -4.35
C TYR A 162 10.15 -0.17 -5.38
N GLU A 163 10.30 -1.02 -6.41
CA GLU A 163 9.27 -1.25 -7.45
C GLU A 163 8.05 -2.04 -6.96
N ALA A 164 8.19 -2.83 -5.90
CA ALA A 164 7.13 -3.62 -5.29
C ALA A 164 6.59 -3.03 -3.99
N ARG A 165 6.97 -1.79 -3.65
CA ARG A 165 6.48 -1.09 -2.46
C ARG A 165 4.94 -1.10 -2.44
N PRO A 166 4.33 -1.46 -1.29
CA PRO A 166 2.92 -1.23 -1.04
C PRO A 166 2.55 0.23 -1.27
N ALA A 167 1.29 0.50 -1.59
CA ALA A 167 0.86 1.84 -1.91
C ALA A 167 0.99 2.78 -0.71
N ALA A 168 0.71 2.31 0.51
CA ALA A 168 0.92 3.10 1.73
C ALA A 168 2.37 3.63 1.87
N CYS A 169 3.37 2.91 1.36
CA CYS A 169 4.77 3.38 1.36
C CYS A 169 5.06 4.49 0.33
N ARG A 170 4.20 4.65 -0.68
CA ARG A 170 4.33 5.60 -1.79
C ARG A 170 3.51 6.87 -1.55
N GLU A 171 2.42 6.72 -0.82
CA GLU A 171 1.46 7.77 -0.49
C GLU A 171 1.93 8.65 0.69
N LEU A 172 2.85 8.16 1.52
CA LEU A 172 3.34 8.92 2.67
C LEU A 172 4.48 9.87 2.28
N LEU A 173 4.12 11.10 1.94
CA LEU A 173 5.04 12.20 1.64
C LEU A 173 4.74 13.41 2.55
N VAL A 174 5.77 14.14 2.92
CA VAL A 174 5.65 15.37 3.72
C VAL A 174 6.50 16.48 3.11
N SER A 175 6.10 17.74 3.32
CA SER A 175 6.85 18.95 2.93
C SER A 175 7.50 19.67 4.14
N SER A 176 7.18 19.26 5.37
CA SER A 176 7.85 19.73 6.59
C SER A 176 9.33 19.31 6.61
N PRO A 177 10.21 20.00 7.37
CA PRO A 177 11.61 19.62 7.50
C PRO A 177 11.81 18.13 7.85
N PRO A 178 12.81 17.44 7.28
CA PRO A 178 12.99 16.00 7.44
C PRO A 178 13.20 15.57 8.90
N GLU A 179 13.75 16.44 9.75
CA GLU A 179 13.96 16.20 11.18
C GLU A 179 12.63 15.99 11.93
N CYS A 180 11.52 16.55 11.42
CA CYS A 180 10.21 16.28 11.99
C CYS A 180 9.84 14.79 11.87
N CYS A 181 10.35 14.07 10.87
CA CYS A 181 10.04 12.65 10.69
C CYS A 181 10.77 11.72 11.69
N ASP A 182 11.74 12.22 12.46
CA ASP A 182 12.45 11.42 13.46
C ASP A 182 11.50 10.92 14.57
N ASP A 183 10.47 11.71 14.89
CA ASP A 183 9.43 11.34 15.86
C ASP A 183 8.04 11.88 15.47
N LEU A 184 7.36 11.15 14.59
CA LEU A 184 6.03 11.47 14.07
C LEU A 184 4.92 11.48 15.14
N ILE A 185 5.19 10.99 16.36
CA ILE A 185 4.23 11.08 17.47
C ILE A 185 4.25 12.50 18.07
N ASN A 186 5.45 13.08 18.21
CA ASN A 186 5.66 14.31 18.96
C ASN A 186 5.92 15.52 18.05
N ASN A 187 6.41 15.28 16.84
CA ASN A 187 6.76 16.31 15.88
C ASN A 187 5.67 16.40 14.82
N PRO A 188 5.01 17.56 14.66
CA PRO A 188 4.07 17.76 13.57
C PRO A 188 4.80 17.71 12.23
N VAL A 189 4.13 17.12 11.25
CA VAL A 189 4.56 17.08 9.85
C VAL A 189 3.47 17.66 8.96
N ASP A 190 3.87 18.17 7.80
CA ASP A 190 2.97 18.70 6.79
C ASP A 190 2.79 17.66 5.68
N PRO A 191 1.77 16.78 5.73
CA PRO A 191 1.58 15.74 4.73
C PRO A 191 1.15 16.33 3.39
N ILE A 192 1.71 15.79 2.30
CA ILE A 192 1.20 16.04 0.95
C ILE A 192 -0.09 15.24 0.76
N SER A 193 -1.10 15.86 0.16
CA SER A 193 -2.41 15.23 -0.02
C SER A 193 -2.32 13.90 -0.78
N VAL A 194 -3.09 12.92 -0.32
CA VAL A 194 -3.21 11.59 -0.93
C VAL A 194 -4.63 11.45 -1.48
N PRO A 195 -4.83 11.63 -2.80
CA PRO A 195 -6.17 11.66 -3.39
C PRO A 195 -6.81 10.27 -3.55
N ILE A 196 -6.00 9.21 -3.59
CA ILE A 196 -6.44 7.82 -3.71
C ILE A 196 -5.70 7.00 -2.65
N LEU A 197 -6.45 6.36 -1.75
CA LEU A 197 -5.90 5.39 -0.79
C LEU A 197 -5.91 4.00 -1.43
N VAL A 198 -4.87 3.66 -2.18
CA VAL A 198 -4.87 2.45 -3.04
C VAL A 198 -4.99 1.18 -2.21
N SER A 199 -4.32 1.11 -1.06
CA SER A 199 -4.44 -0.05 -0.15
C SER A 199 -5.90 -0.26 0.29
N THR A 200 -6.62 0.83 0.57
CA THR A 200 -8.06 0.77 0.91
C THR A 200 -8.91 0.36 -0.29
N VAL A 201 -8.64 0.91 -1.48
CA VAL A 201 -9.33 0.51 -2.74
C VAL A 201 -9.19 -0.99 -2.98
N LEU A 202 -7.98 -1.52 -2.89
CA LEU A 202 -7.69 -2.95 -3.09
C LEU A 202 -8.30 -3.81 -1.98
N GLY A 203 -8.30 -3.34 -0.73
CA GLY A 203 -8.97 -4.01 0.38
C GLY A 203 -10.48 -4.11 0.17
N LEU A 204 -11.14 -3.03 -0.27
CA LEU A 204 -12.57 -3.02 -0.56
C LEU A 204 -12.92 -3.90 -1.77
N LEU A 205 -12.06 -3.91 -2.79
CA LEU A 205 -12.19 -4.85 -3.91
C LEU A 205 -12.15 -6.29 -3.41
N TRP A 206 -11.16 -6.63 -2.58
CA TRP A 206 -11.02 -7.97 -2.02
C TRP A 206 -12.25 -8.39 -1.21
N GLN A 207 -12.74 -7.52 -0.32
CA GLN A 207 -13.98 -7.74 0.44
C GLN A 207 -15.17 -8.02 -0.48
N GLU A 208 -15.33 -7.25 -1.56
CA GLU A 208 -16.44 -7.45 -2.48
C GLU A 208 -16.37 -8.81 -3.19
N LEU A 209 -15.17 -9.21 -3.64
CA LEU A 209 -14.94 -10.44 -4.39
C LEU A 209 -15.08 -11.70 -3.54
N THR A 210 -14.60 -11.66 -2.31
CA THR A 210 -14.50 -12.84 -1.42
C THR A 210 -15.56 -12.88 -0.33
N LYS A 211 -16.30 -11.78 -0.13
CA LYS A 211 -17.21 -11.59 1.01
C LYS A 211 -16.50 -11.71 2.38
N SER A 212 -15.19 -11.47 2.41
CA SER A 212 -14.40 -11.37 3.64
C SER A 212 -14.46 -9.95 4.23
N PRO A 213 -14.16 -9.75 5.52
CA PRO A 213 -13.91 -8.41 6.03
C PRO A 213 -12.73 -7.75 5.30
N THR A 214 -12.75 -6.42 5.23
CA THR A 214 -11.59 -5.60 4.85
C THR A 214 -10.51 -5.74 5.91
N ARG A 215 -9.38 -6.32 5.54
CA ARG A 215 -8.23 -6.56 6.42
C ARG A 215 -7.08 -5.65 6.01
N LEU A 216 -6.51 -4.94 6.98
CA LEU A 216 -5.20 -4.32 6.84
C LEU A 216 -4.18 -5.27 7.45
N ILE A 217 -3.24 -5.72 6.63
CA ILE A 217 -2.22 -6.71 6.99
C ILE A 217 -0.91 -5.94 7.19
N PRO A 218 -0.40 -5.84 8.43
CA PRO A 218 0.86 -5.15 8.66
C PRO A 218 2.03 -5.82 7.96
N LEU A 219 2.89 -5.02 7.33
CA LEU A 219 4.03 -5.48 6.53
C LEU A 219 4.89 -6.56 7.22
N PRO A 220 5.23 -6.47 8.53
CA PRO A 220 6.06 -7.47 9.18
C PRO A 220 5.47 -8.89 9.20
N VAL A 221 4.14 -9.01 9.13
CA VAL A 221 3.43 -10.30 9.13
C VAL A 221 2.85 -10.65 7.75
N ALA A 222 3.00 -9.76 6.75
CA ALA A 222 2.28 -9.88 5.47
C ALA A 222 2.65 -11.13 4.67
N LEU A 223 3.92 -11.54 4.68
CA LEU A 223 4.36 -12.74 3.96
C LEU A 223 3.91 -14.03 4.64
N ASP A 224 3.97 -14.08 5.98
CA ASP A 224 3.44 -15.21 6.75
C ASP A 224 1.92 -15.33 6.56
N TRP A 225 1.21 -14.20 6.55
CA TRP A 225 -0.21 -14.14 6.25
C TRP A 225 -0.50 -14.64 4.82
N ALA A 226 0.20 -14.11 3.80
CA ALA A 226 0.00 -14.49 2.41
C ALA A 226 0.22 -16.00 2.18
N ASN A 227 1.24 -16.59 2.82
CA ASN A 227 1.48 -18.02 2.77
C ASN A 227 0.35 -18.83 3.42
N GLY A 228 -0.19 -18.36 4.55
CA GLY A 228 -1.34 -19.00 5.21
C GLY A 228 -2.64 -18.92 4.42
N HIS A 229 -2.75 -17.97 3.48
CA HIS A 229 -3.95 -17.71 2.67
C HIS A 229 -3.73 -18.04 1.18
N GLU A 230 -2.76 -18.89 0.84
CA GLU A 230 -2.41 -19.18 -0.56
C GLU A 230 -3.59 -19.75 -1.37
N GLN A 231 -4.48 -20.53 -0.73
CA GLN A 231 -5.69 -21.04 -1.39
C GLN A 231 -6.66 -19.92 -1.81
N GLU A 232 -6.76 -18.84 -1.03
CA GLU A 232 -7.60 -17.69 -1.39
C GLU A 232 -7.02 -16.95 -2.60
N ASN A 233 -5.69 -16.86 -2.70
CA ASN A 233 -5.00 -16.22 -3.83
C ASN A 233 -5.12 -17.01 -5.14
N GLN A 234 -5.56 -18.28 -5.12
CA GLN A 234 -5.76 -19.08 -6.33
C GLN A 234 -7.06 -18.74 -7.07
N GLN A 235 -7.95 -17.96 -6.46
CA GLN A 235 -9.18 -17.52 -7.12
C GLN A 235 -8.87 -16.55 -8.26
N THR A 236 -9.67 -16.66 -9.33
CA THR A 236 -9.48 -15.85 -10.54
C THR A 236 -10.79 -15.21 -10.98
N TRP A 237 -10.69 -14.01 -11.54
CA TRP A 237 -11.82 -13.24 -12.06
C TRP A 237 -11.45 -12.66 -13.43
N LYS A 238 -12.44 -12.29 -14.24
CA LYS A 238 -12.16 -11.61 -15.50
C LYS A 238 -11.45 -10.28 -15.24
N GLY A 239 -10.32 -10.05 -15.89
CA GLY A 239 -9.50 -8.86 -15.61
C GLY A 239 -10.23 -7.54 -15.85
N VAL A 240 -11.06 -7.46 -16.90
CA VAL A 240 -11.92 -6.29 -17.16
C VAL A 240 -12.92 -6.01 -16.03
N GLU A 241 -13.51 -7.06 -15.43
CA GLU A 241 -14.42 -6.90 -14.29
C GLU A 241 -13.67 -6.50 -13.01
N LEU A 242 -12.44 -6.99 -12.81
CA LEU A 242 -11.58 -6.57 -11.69
C LEU A 242 -11.26 -5.08 -11.79
N LEU A 243 -10.86 -4.62 -12.98
CA LEU A 243 -10.56 -3.22 -13.23
C LEU A 243 -11.78 -2.34 -12.97
N ASP A 244 -12.91 -2.64 -13.61
CA ASP A 244 -14.14 -1.83 -13.50
C ASP A 244 -14.56 -1.66 -12.03
N ARG A 245 -14.59 -2.78 -11.31
CA ARG A 245 -14.88 -2.80 -9.88
C ARG A 245 -13.86 -1.99 -9.07
N ALA A 246 -12.58 -2.02 -9.41
CA ALA A 246 -11.55 -1.24 -8.71
C ALA A 246 -11.65 0.26 -9.00
N LEU A 247 -12.00 0.63 -10.24
CA LEU A 247 -12.24 2.01 -10.64
C LEU A 247 -13.46 2.60 -9.93
N ASP A 248 -14.56 1.85 -9.78
CA ASP A 248 -15.73 2.31 -9.00
C ASP A 248 -15.33 2.76 -7.59
N LYS A 249 -14.51 1.95 -6.90
CA LYS A 249 -14.00 2.29 -5.55
C LYS A 249 -13.07 3.48 -5.58
N THR A 250 -12.20 3.57 -6.59
CA THR A 250 -11.29 4.70 -6.78
C THR A 250 -12.08 6.01 -6.93
N TRP A 251 -13.17 6.00 -7.71
CA TRP A 251 -14.04 7.16 -7.91
C TRP A 251 -14.69 7.68 -6.62
N ARG A 252 -15.05 6.76 -5.71
CA ARG A 252 -15.60 7.14 -4.39
C ARG A 252 -14.60 7.95 -3.57
N PHE A 253 -13.31 7.61 -3.60
CA PHE A 253 -12.28 8.41 -2.90
C PHE A 253 -12.03 9.76 -3.59
N LEU A 254 -11.95 9.77 -4.91
CA LEU A 254 -11.74 11.01 -5.67
C LEU A 254 -12.86 12.02 -5.44
N SER A 255 -14.12 11.58 -5.48
CA SER A 255 -15.28 12.43 -5.19
C SER A 255 -15.30 13.02 -3.77
N GLN A 256 -14.86 12.24 -2.77
CA GLN A 256 -14.71 12.73 -1.40
C GLN A 256 -13.58 13.76 -1.27
N SER A 257 -12.42 13.51 -1.90
CA SER A 257 -11.27 14.42 -1.91
C SER A 257 -11.61 15.79 -2.54
N MET A 258 -12.30 15.76 -3.68
CA MET A 258 -12.75 16.98 -4.36
C MET A 258 -13.76 17.78 -3.52
N SER A 259 -14.63 17.10 -2.77
CA SER A 259 -15.61 17.74 -1.89
C SER A 259 -14.95 18.44 -0.69
N ARG A 260 -13.86 17.87 -0.14
CA ARG A 260 -13.07 18.48 0.95
C ARG A 260 -12.25 19.67 0.46
N SER A 261 -11.59 19.54 -0.70
CA SER A 261 -10.80 20.63 -1.29
C SER A 261 -11.64 21.87 -1.63
N GLY A 262 -12.92 21.69 -2.00
CA GLY A 262 -13.85 22.79 -2.25
C GLY A 262 -14.31 23.54 -1.00
N GLN A 263 -14.20 22.94 0.19
CA GLN A 263 -14.53 23.59 1.47
C GLN A 263 -13.36 24.41 2.00
N ASP A 264 -12.12 23.97 1.79
CA ASP A 264 -10.90 24.68 2.23
C ASP A 264 -10.60 25.93 1.37
N SER A 265 -11.19 26.04 0.17
CA SER A 265 -11.07 27.23 -0.71
C SER A 265 -12.07 28.36 -0.41
N VAL A 266 -12.93 28.21 0.62
CA VAL A 266 -14.01 29.18 0.96
C VAL A 266 -13.78 29.87 2.32
N ASN A 267 -12.65 29.63 3.00
CA ASN A 267 -12.27 30.32 4.24
C ASN A 267 -10.98 31.14 4.10
#